data_AF-A0A358XQP7-F1
#
_entry.id   AF-A0A358XQP7-F1
#
_cell.length_a   1.000
_cell.length_b   1.000
_cell.length_c   1.000
_cell.angle_alpha   90.00
_cell.angle_beta   90.00
_cell.angle_gamma   90.00
#
_symmetry.space_group_name_H-M   'P 1'
#
loop_
_entity.id
_entity.type
_entity.pdbx_description
1 polymer ?
#
loop_
_entity_poly.entity_id
_entity_poly.type
_entity_poly.pdbx_seq_one_letter_code
_entity_poly.pdbx_strand_id
1 'polypeptide(L)' 'MDKEQIQNWLDNGYDILHHGRPVKVEGDLWDYIDGLGSYENVYVLRELIYWTEEELANIGK' A
#
# COMPACT_ATOMS: atom_id res chain seq x y z
N MET A 1 0.01 -11.45 3.74
CA MET A 1 0.89 -10.31 4.05
C MET A 1 0.65 -9.92 5.48
N ASP A 2 1.67 -9.46 6.19
CA ASP A 2 1.61 -9.35 7.65
C ASP A 2 1.71 -7.88 8.08
N LYS A 3 1.11 -7.54 9.23
CA LYS A 3 1.09 -6.17 9.76
C LYS A 3 2.50 -5.64 10.06
N GLU A 4 3.39 -6.51 10.54
CA GLU A 4 4.80 -6.15 10.76
C GLU A 4 5.50 -5.71 9.48
N GLN A 5 5.20 -6.36 8.35
CA GLN A 5 5.74 -6.00 7.05
C GLN A 5 5.24 -4.64 6.59
N ILE A 6 3.94 -4.37 6.77
CA ILE A 6 3.32 -3.08 6.46
C ILE A 6 3.91 -1.97 7.33
N GLN A 7 4.06 -2.21 8.63
CA GLN A 7 4.67 -1.25 9.55
C GLN A 7 6.11 -0.94 9.15
N ASN A 8 6.90 -1.95 8.83
CA ASN A 8 8.27 -1.74 8.36
C ASN A 8 8.31 -0.88 7.09
N TRP A 9 7.38 -1.06 6.14
CA TRP A 9 7.31 -0.19 4.97
C TRP A 9 6.92 1.25 5.32
N LEU A 10 5.96 1.45 6.21
CA LEU A 10 5.63 2.78 6.71
C LEU A 10 6.83 3.46 7.37
N ASP A 11 7.58 2.73 8.20
CA ASP A 11 8.77 3.23 8.90
C ASP A 11 9.91 3.57 7.92
N ASN A 12 9.99 2.87 6.78
CA ASN A 12 10.93 3.16 5.71
C ASN A 12 10.44 4.27 4.76
N GLY A 13 9.27 4.88 5.02
CA GLY A 13 8.72 5.97 4.23
C GLY A 13 8.11 5.54 2.90
N TYR A 14 7.54 4.34 2.84
CA TYR A 14 6.67 3.94 1.74
C TYR A 14 5.22 4.35 2.02
N ASP A 15 4.48 4.71 0.98
CA ASP A 15 3.13 5.26 1.11
C ASP A 15 2.05 4.29 0.63
N ILE A 16 2.33 3.58 -0.46
CA ILE A 16 1.38 2.64 -1.08
C ILE A 16 2.01 1.28 -1.34
N LEU A 17 1.15 0.30 -1.51
CA LEU A 17 1.44 -0.98 -2.12
C LEU A 17 0.80 -1.00 -3.51
N HIS A 18 1.60 -1.12 -4.55
CA HIS A 18 1.13 -1.21 -5.93
C HIS A 18 1.57 -2.55 -6.52
N HIS A 19 0.61 -3.40 -6.89
CA HIS A 19 0.87 -4.78 -7.35
C HIS A 19 1.78 -5.58 -6.39
N GLY A 20 1.56 -5.45 -5.08
CA GLY A 20 2.35 -6.14 -4.06
C GLY A 20 3.76 -5.58 -3.86
N ARG A 21 4.12 -4.47 -4.52
CA ARG A 21 5.41 -3.79 -4.33
C ARG A 21 5.21 -2.48 -3.58
N PRO A 22 5.96 -2.22 -2.50
CA PRO A 22 5.86 -0.95 -1.78
C PRO A 22 6.47 0.16 -2.63
N VAL A 23 5.75 1.27 -2.77
CA VAL A 23 6.17 2.44 -3.55
C VAL A 23 6.18 3.66 -2.64
N LYS A 24 7.28 4.42 -2.72
CA LYS A 24 7.39 5.75 -2.10
C LYS A 24 6.81 6.75 -3.08
N VAL A 25 5.90 7.58 -2.61
CA VAL A 25 5.29 8.61 -3.45
C VAL A 25 5.98 9.93 -3.16
N GLU A 26 6.62 10.48 -4.19
CA GLU A 26 7.22 11.81 -4.13
C GLU A 26 6.16 12.84 -4.55
N GLY A 27 5.76 13.71 -3.62
CA GLY A 27 4.74 14.73 -3.86
C GLY A 27 3.39 14.39 -3.22
N ASP A 28 2.30 14.79 -3.87
CA ASP A 28 0.96 14.50 -3.36
C ASP A 28 0.55 13.04 -3.67
N LEU A 29 0.12 12.34 -2.62
CA LEU A 29 -0.27 10.94 -2.70
C LEU A 29 -1.45 10.71 -3.65
N TRP A 30 -2.45 11.58 -3.58
CA TRP A 30 -3.68 11.42 -4.36
C TRP A 30 -3.43 11.76 -5.82
N ASP A 31 -2.67 12.82 -6.11
CA ASP A 31 -2.27 13.13 -7.49
C ASP A 31 -1.49 11.97 -8.13
N TYR A 32 -0.61 11.31 -7.37
CA TYR A 32 0.11 10.13 -7.84
C TYR A 32 -0.83 8.98 -8.16
N ILE A 33 -1.76 8.66 -7.23
CA ILE A 33 -2.72 7.57 -7.39
C ILE A 33 -3.65 7.84 -8.59
N ASP A 34 -4.18 9.06 -8.72
CA ASP A 34 -5.01 9.49 -9.84
C ASP A 34 -4.26 9.39 -11.18
N GLY A 35 -2.94 9.63 -11.16
CA GLY A 35 -2.05 9.52 -12.30
C GLY A 35 -1.76 8.08 -12.77
N LEU A 36 -2.03 7.05 -11.97
CA LEU A 36 -1.77 5.64 -12.33
C LEU A 36 -2.65 5.15 -13.48
N GLY A 37 -3.78 5.80 -13.75
CA GLY A 37 -4.73 5.43 -14.80
C GLY A 37 -5.52 4.14 -14.52
N SER A 38 -5.08 3.33 -13.55
CA SER A 38 -5.79 2.18 -12.99
C SER A 38 -5.49 2.09 -11.49
N TYR A 39 -6.53 1.84 -10.71
CA TYR A 39 -6.45 1.65 -9.26
C TYR A 39 -6.37 0.16 -8.86
N GLU A 40 -6.22 -0.73 -9.85
CA GLU A 40 -6.12 -2.16 -9.57
C GLU A 40 -4.89 -2.47 -8.72
N ASN A 41 -5.11 -3.16 -7.60
CA ASN A 41 -4.04 -3.57 -6.68
C ASN A 41 -3.21 -2.41 -6.12
N VAL A 42 -3.82 -1.22 -5.99
CA VAL A 42 -3.25 -0.06 -5.29
C VAL A 42 -3.86 0.02 -3.90
N TYR A 43 -3.02 -0.02 -2.87
CA TYR A 43 -3.45 0.04 -1.47
C TYR A 43 -2.61 1.08 -0.72
N VAL A 44 -3.26 1.99 0.01
CA VAL A 44 -2.54 2.94 0.87
C VAL A 44 -2.08 2.23 2.13
N LEU A 45 -0.78 2.20 2.40
CA LEU A 45 -0.21 1.42 3.51
C LEU A 45 -0.75 1.85 4.88
N ARG A 46 -1.02 3.16 5.04
CA ARG A 46 -1.59 3.71 6.28
C ARG A 46 -3.00 3.23 6.57
N GLU A 47 -3.76 2.87 5.55
CA GLU A 47 -5.08 2.26 5.72
C GLU A 47 -4.96 0.74 5.86
N LEU A 48 -4.06 0.16 5.08
CA LEU A 48 -3.80 -1.28 5.02
C LEU A 48 -3.45 -1.88 6.38
N ILE A 49 -2.76 -1.13 7.25
CA ILE A 49 -2.38 -1.63 8.58
C ILE A 49 -3.58 -1.89 9.51
N TYR A 50 -4.70 -1.22 9.26
CA TYR A 50 -5.93 -1.40 10.04
C TYR A 50 -6.80 -2.56 9.55
N TRP A 51 -6.47 -3.14 8.39
CA TRP A 51 -7.21 -4.28 7.84
C TRP A 51 -7.04 -5.53 8.71
N THR A 52 -8.01 -6.44 8.61
CA THR A 52 -7.98 -7.74 9.27
C THR A 52 -6.99 -8.68 8.59
N GLU A 53 -6.55 -9.71 9.31
CA GLU A 53 -5.64 -10.72 8.75
C GLU A 53 -6.23 -11.43 7.52
N GLU A 54 -7.54 -11.65 7.50
CA GLU A 54 -8.26 -12.25 6.37
C GLU A 54 -8.20 -11.36 5.13
N GLU A 55 -8.44 -10.05 5.29
CA GLU A 55 -8.34 -9.09 4.19
C GLU A 55 -6.89 -8.99 3.68
N LEU A 56 -5.91 -8.96 4.59
CA LEU A 56 -4.47 -8.94 4.25
C LEU A 56 -3.99 -10.23 3.58
N ALA A 57 -4.65 -11.37 3.82
CA ALA A 57 -4.33 -12.64 3.18
C ALA A 57 -4.74 -12.70 1.69
N ASN A 58 -5.61 -11.78 1.25
CA ASN A 58 -6.06 -11.68 -0.14
C ASN A 58 -5.23 -10.71 -0.97
N ILE A 59 -4.31 -9.97 -0.35
CA ILE A 59 -3.42 -9.04 -1.06
C ILE A 59 -2.15 -9.76 -1.53
N GLY A 60 -1.87 -9.69 -2.83
CA GLY A 60 -0.68 -10.26 -3.46
C GLY A 60 -0.82 -11.71 -3.93
N LYS A 61 -2.05 -12.22 -4.08
CA LYS A 61 -2.35 -13.47 -4.80
C LYS A 61 -2.51 -13.24 -6.29
#